data_AF-A0A7V1ECS3-F1
#
_entry.id   AF-A0A7V1ECS3-F1
#
_cell.length_a   1.000
_cell.length_b   1.000
_cell.length_c   1.000
_cell.angle_alpha   90.00
_cell.angle_beta   90.00
_cell.angle_gamma   90.00
#
_symmetry.space_group_name_H-M   'P 1'
#
loop_
_entity.id
_entity.type
_entity.pdbx_description
1 polymer ?
#
loop_
_entity_poly.entity_id
_entity_poly.type
_entity_poly.pdbx_seq_one_letter_code
_entity_poly.pdbx_strand_id
1 'polypeptide(L)'
;MTKELTAEIISDNSLEVEWIETGEEISKDQSMLQEELCKRYKSGPGGLLLYLAFCNNKINLHESLDYFRTFAGLFGEKLRMNTDLDTIKDEVEAVITEDEIEGMLERAPFMIG
;
A
#
# COMPACT_ATOMS: atom_id res chain seq x y z
N MET A 1 23.35 6.39 -8.27
CA MET A 1 22.01 6.97 -8.18
C MET A 1 21.21 6.10 -7.24
N THR A 2 20.38 6.71 -6.40
CA THR A 2 19.56 6.01 -5.41
C THR A 2 18.27 5.58 -6.12
N LYS A 3 17.68 4.46 -5.70
CA LYS A 3 16.42 3.98 -6.28
C LYS A 3 15.31 4.03 -5.26
N GLU A 4 14.13 4.44 -5.70
CA GLU A 4 12.92 4.43 -4.90
C GLU A 4 11.88 3.48 -5.50
N LEU A 5 11.13 2.79 -4.65
CA LEU A 5 10.03 1.94 -5.04
C LEU A 5 8.77 2.78 -5.28
N THR A 6 8.05 2.47 -6.33
CA THR A 6 6.76 3.07 -6.71
C THR A 6 5.72 1.97 -6.88
N ALA A 7 4.44 2.33 -6.82
CA ALA A 7 3.35 1.43 -7.17
C ALA A 7 2.33 2.13 -8.05
N GLU A 8 1.82 1.47 -9.08
CA GLU A 8 0.93 2.06 -10.08
C GLU A 8 -0.15 1.06 -10.50
N ILE A 9 -1.35 1.53 -10.81
CA ILE A 9 -2.38 0.70 -11.44
C ILE A 9 -2.24 0.88 -12.94
N ILE A 10 -1.92 -0.19 -13.66
CA ILE A 10 -1.77 -0.15 -15.11
C ILE A 10 -3.10 -0.47 -15.81
N SER A 11 -3.14 -0.27 -17.14
CA SER A 11 -4.36 -0.42 -17.97
C SER A 11 -5.14 -1.74 -17.86
N ASP A 12 -4.55 -2.83 -17.38
CA ASP A 12 -5.24 -4.10 -17.14
C ASP A 12 -5.83 -4.24 -15.72
N ASN A 13 -5.80 -3.15 -14.95
CA ASN A 13 -6.20 -3.04 -13.54
C ASN A 13 -5.32 -3.82 -12.55
N SER A 14 -4.14 -4.29 -12.98
CA SER A 14 -3.15 -4.83 -12.04
C SER A 14 -2.40 -3.71 -11.35
N LEU A 15 -2.02 -3.98 -10.09
CA LEU A 15 -1.12 -3.14 -9.32
C LEU A 15 0.31 -3.60 -9.60
N GLU A 16 1.10 -2.76 -10.24
CA GLU A 16 2.52 -3.00 -10.50
C GLU A 16 3.41 -2.21 -9.55
N VAL A 17 4.60 -2.74 -9.29
CA VAL A 17 5.58 -2.14 -8.39
C VAL A 17 6.94 -2.08 -9.08
N GLU A 18 7.48 -0.87 -9.23
CA GLU A 18 8.74 -0.62 -9.96
C GLU A 18 9.74 0.21 -9.15
N TRP A 19 11.03 -0.06 -9.36
CA TRP A 19 12.12 0.77 -8.85
C TRP A 19 12.48 1.86 -9.85
N ILE A 20 12.28 3.12 -9.49
CA ILE A 20 12.69 4.28 -10.28
C ILE A 20 14.00 4.86 -9.75
N GLU A 21 14.77 5.52 -10.62
CA GLU A 21 15.92 6.32 -10.18
C GLU A 21 15.42 7.61 -9.52
N THR A 22 15.97 7.94 -8.36
CA THR A 22 15.70 9.20 -7.66
C THR A 22 17.00 9.97 -7.41
N GLY A 23 16.89 11.30 -7.46
CA GLY A 23 17.95 12.22 -7.06
C GLY A 23 18.02 12.42 -5.55
N GLU A 24 17.04 11.92 -4.80
CA GLU A 24 16.94 12.08 -3.35
C GLU A 24 17.75 11.02 -2.60
N GLU A 25 18.26 11.40 -1.42
CA GLU A 25 18.86 10.43 -0.51
C GLU A 25 17.77 9.67 0.24
N ILE A 26 17.85 8.34 0.18
CA ILE A 26 16.96 7.45 0.91
C ILE A 26 17.68 6.91 2.14
N SER A 27 17.05 7.07 3.29
CA SER A 27 17.58 6.55 4.56
C SER A 27 17.58 5.03 4.60
N LYS A 28 18.37 4.45 5.52
CA LYS A 28 18.42 3.00 5.71
C LYS A 28 17.05 2.39 6.02
N ASP A 29 16.26 3.05 6.87
CA ASP A 29 14.93 2.56 7.28
C ASP A 29 13.95 2.56 6.09
N GLN A 30 14.03 3.57 5.23
CA GLN A 30 13.26 3.62 3.98
C GLN A 30 13.68 2.50 3.03
N SER A 31 14.98 2.30 2.81
CA SER A 31 15.51 1.22 1.96
C SER A 31 15.04 -0.15 2.46
N MET A 32 15.16 -0.42 3.76
CA MET A 32 14.71 -1.68 4.36
C MET A 32 13.20 -1.89 4.20
N LEU A 33 12.40 -0.85 4.39
CA LEU A 33 10.96 -0.92 4.19
C LEU A 33 10.62 -1.23 2.73
N GLN A 34 11.23 -0.55 1.76
CA GLN A 34 10.99 -0.73 0.34
C GLN A 34 11.42 -2.12 -0.17
N GLU A 35 12.56 -2.63 0.29
CA GLU A 35 12.99 -4.01 -0.01
C GLU A 35 11.96 -5.05 0.47
N GLU A 36 11.43 -4.85 1.67
CA GLU A 36 10.48 -5.75 2.33
C GLU A 36 9.08 -5.65 1.68
N LEU A 37 8.72 -4.48 1.13
CA LEU A 37 7.55 -4.28 0.27
C LEU A 37 7.69 -5.03 -1.06
N CYS A 38 8.80 -4.81 -1.77
CA CYS A 38 9.09 -5.48 -3.04
C CYS A 38 9.13 -7.01 -2.88
N LYS A 39 9.69 -7.51 -1.77
CA LYS A 39 9.70 -8.94 -1.46
C LYS A 39 8.29 -9.52 -1.30
N ARG A 40 7.37 -8.83 -0.63
CA ARG A 40 5.97 -9.28 -0.48
C ARG A 40 5.20 -9.23 -1.78
N TYR A 41 5.46 -8.22 -2.62
CA TYR A 41 4.85 -8.10 -3.93
C TYR A 41 5.12 -9.32 -4.83
N LYS A 42 6.27 -10.01 -4.68
CA LYS A 42 6.60 -11.22 -5.46
C LYS A 42 5.60 -12.37 -5.29
N SER A 43 4.78 -12.36 -4.24
CA SER A 43 3.70 -13.34 -4.03
C SER A 43 2.33 -12.81 -4.47
N GLY A 44 2.28 -11.62 -5.07
CA GLY A 44 1.08 -10.91 -5.50
C GLY A 44 0.84 -9.61 -4.72
N PRO A 45 -0.07 -8.74 -5.20
CA PRO A 45 -0.33 -7.43 -4.61
C PRO A 45 -0.98 -7.50 -3.23
N GLY A 46 -1.71 -8.57 -2.91
CA GLY A 46 -2.38 -8.71 -1.62
C GLY A 46 -1.42 -8.71 -0.42
N GLY A 47 -0.26 -9.38 -0.54
CA GLY A 47 0.74 -9.41 0.53
C GLY A 47 1.39 -8.04 0.76
N LEU A 48 1.64 -7.30 -0.33
CA LEU A 48 2.12 -5.91 -0.28
C LEU A 48 1.11 -5.01 0.43
N LEU A 49 -0.15 -5.00 -0.03
CA LEU A 49 -1.21 -4.14 0.52
C LEU A 49 -1.46 -4.45 2.00
N LEU A 50 -1.53 -5.74 2.37
CA LEU A 50 -1.71 -6.12 3.77
C LEU A 50 -0.58 -5.59 4.65
N TYR A 51 0.67 -5.64 4.17
CA TYR A 51 1.79 -5.12 4.94
C TYR A 51 1.79 -3.58 5.01
N LEU A 52 1.45 -2.91 3.90
CA LEU A 52 1.28 -1.46 3.87
C LEU A 52 0.25 -0.98 4.88
N ALA A 53 -0.83 -1.73 5.10
CA ALA A 53 -1.87 -1.39 6.09
C ALA A 53 -1.34 -1.27 7.53
N PHE A 54 -0.22 -1.93 7.85
CA PHE A 54 0.31 -2.02 9.22
C PHE A 54 1.76 -1.55 9.35
N CYS A 55 2.39 -1.08 8.28
CA CYS A 55 3.79 -0.64 8.31
C CYS A 55 3.94 0.71 9.03
N ASN A 56 5.18 1.06 9.39
CA ASN A 56 5.47 2.29 10.12
C ASN A 56 5.18 3.54 9.26
N ASN A 57 4.13 4.28 9.62
CA ASN A 57 3.73 5.50 8.91
C ASN A 57 4.69 6.69 9.06
N LYS A 58 5.69 6.61 9.95
CA LYS A 58 6.73 7.64 10.13
C LYS A 58 7.84 7.55 9.09
N ILE A 59 7.94 6.43 8.37
CA ILE A 59 8.91 6.26 7.29
C ILE A 59 8.28 6.82 6.02
N ASN A 60 8.91 7.84 5.44
CA ASN A 60 8.42 8.44 4.20
C ASN A 60 8.60 7.47 3.03
N LEU A 61 7.60 7.39 2.16
CA LEU A 61 7.59 6.62 0.92
C LEU A 61 7.27 7.55 -0.23
N HIS A 62 7.57 7.11 -1.46
CA HIS A 62 7.08 7.75 -2.67
C HIS A 62 5.56 7.98 -2.60
N GLU A 63 5.07 9.07 -3.19
CA GLU A 63 3.67 9.49 -3.11
C GLU A 63 2.69 8.39 -3.53
N SER A 64 3.05 7.60 -4.55
CA SER A 64 2.23 6.49 -5.03
C SER A 64 2.14 5.34 -4.02
N LEU A 65 3.25 4.96 -3.37
CA LEU A 65 3.23 3.99 -2.28
C LEU A 65 2.53 4.51 -1.03
N ASP A 66 2.65 5.80 -0.73
CA ASP A 66 1.97 6.41 0.40
C ASP A 66 0.45 6.46 0.21
N TYR A 67 0.00 6.68 -1.03
CA TYR A 67 -1.39 6.52 -1.42
C TYR A 67 -1.90 5.10 -1.12
N PHE A 68 -1.18 4.06 -1.57
CA PHE A 68 -1.56 2.67 -1.28
C PHE A 68 -1.45 2.31 0.20
N ARG A 69 -0.52 2.94 0.94
CA ARG A 69 -0.46 2.82 2.41
C ARG A 69 -1.72 3.36 3.07
N THR A 70 -2.20 4.52 2.62
CA THR A 70 -3.43 5.12 3.12
C THR A 70 -4.64 4.26 2.76
N PHE A 71 -4.74 3.85 1.50
CA PHE A 71 -5.80 2.96 1.01
C PHE A 71 -5.85 1.64 1.79
N ALA A 72 -4.72 0.96 1.93
CA ALA A 72 -4.64 -0.28 2.69
C ALA A 72 -4.89 -0.07 4.19
N GLY A 73 -4.54 1.10 4.73
CA GLY A 73 -4.84 1.49 6.10
C GLY A 73 -6.35 1.52 6.39
N LEU A 74 -7.19 1.93 5.43
CA LEU A 74 -8.65 1.85 5.58
C LEU A 74 -9.10 0.40 5.84
N PHE A 75 -8.62 -0.53 5.02
CA PHE A 75 -8.87 -1.96 5.21
C PHE A 75 -8.36 -2.46 6.57
N GLY A 76 -7.14 -2.08 6.96
CA GLY A 76 -6.56 -2.42 8.25
C GLY A 76 -7.40 -1.93 9.45
N GLU A 77 -7.95 -0.72 9.37
CA GLU A 77 -8.85 -0.19 10.41
C GLU A 77 -10.17 -0.97 10.47
N LYS A 78 -10.78 -1.31 9.33
CA LYS A 78 -12.00 -2.13 9.32
C LYS A 78 -11.75 -3.53 9.90
N LEU A 79 -10.58 -4.12 9.64
CA LEU A 79 -10.19 -5.39 10.25
C LEU A 79 -10.03 -5.27 11.76
N ARG A 80 -9.37 -4.21 12.25
CA ARG A 80 -9.19 -3.97 13.70
C ARG A 80 -10.52 -3.81 14.43
N MET A 81 -11.49 -3.15 13.79
CA MET A 81 -12.83 -2.93 14.36
C MET A 81 -13.70 -4.19 14.39
N ASN A 82 -13.40 -5.19 13.55
CA ASN A 82 -14.02 -6.51 13.59
C ASN A 82 -13.25 -7.43 14.56
N THR A 83 -13.35 -7.16 15.86
CA THR A 83 -12.51 -7.77 16.93
C THR A 83 -12.81 -9.26 17.22
N ASP A 84 -13.64 -9.92 16.43
CA ASP A 84 -13.97 -11.35 16.61
C ASP A 84 -13.20 -12.26 15.64
N LEU A 85 -11.96 -11.87 15.30
CA LEU A 85 -11.07 -12.59 14.36
C LEU A 85 -10.75 -14.02 14.83
N ASP A 86 -10.80 -14.29 16.13
CA ASP A 86 -10.60 -15.63 16.69
C ASP A 86 -11.87 -16.51 16.61
N THR A 87 -13.05 -15.89 16.46
CA THR A 87 -14.36 -16.56 16.48
C THR A 87 -14.93 -16.75 15.07
N ILE A 88 -14.50 -15.92 14.12
CA ILE A 88 -14.99 -15.88 12.75
C ILE A 88 -14.04 -16.66 11.83
N LYS A 89 -14.36 -17.94 11.60
CA LYS A 89 -13.76 -18.78 10.55
C LYS A 89 -14.29 -18.48 9.14
N ASP A 90 -15.35 -17.67 9.06
CA ASP A 90 -16.02 -17.29 7.82
C ASP A 90 -15.55 -15.88 7.38
N GLU A 91 -15.69 -15.56 6.09
CA GLU A 91 -15.14 -14.35 5.46
C GLU A 91 -15.42 -13.05 6.24
N VAL A 92 -14.38 -12.44 6.81
CA VAL A 92 -14.45 -11.06 7.32
C VAL A 92 -14.48 -10.12 6.13
N GLU A 93 -15.65 -9.58 5.83
CA GLU A 93 -15.82 -8.58 4.78
C GLU A 93 -15.52 -7.18 5.35
N ALA A 94 -14.39 -6.61 4.94
CA ALA A 94 -14.09 -5.22 5.20
C ALA A 94 -14.84 -4.33 4.20
N VAL A 95 -16.07 -3.96 4.55
CA VAL A 95 -16.88 -3.06 3.72
C VAL A 95 -16.26 -1.65 3.74
N ILE A 96 -15.84 -1.19 2.56
CA ILE A 96 -15.41 0.19 2.30
C ILE A 96 -16.58 0.91 1.64
N THR A 97 -16.96 2.08 2.15
CA THR A 97 -18.12 2.83 1.63
C THR A 97 -17.81 3.53 0.31
N GLU A 98 -18.84 3.87 -0.46
CA GLU A 98 -18.68 4.65 -1.70
C GLU A 98 -18.03 6.02 -1.43
N ASP A 99 -18.43 6.71 -0.36
CA ASP A 99 -17.81 7.98 0.05
C ASP A 99 -16.30 7.82 0.39
N GLU A 100 -15.91 6.71 1.01
CA GLU A 100 -14.50 6.39 1.31
C GLU A 100 -13.72 6.14 0.01
N ILE A 101 -14.32 5.46 -0.96
CA ILE A 101 -13.73 5.22 -2.28
C ILE A 101 -13.58 6.54 -3.05
N GLU A 102 -14.62 7.35 -3.11
CA GLU A 102 -14.60 8.65 -3.82
C GLU A 102 -13.52 9.57 -3.22
N GLY A 103 -13.46 9.67 -1.89
CA GLY A 103 -12.43 10.45 -1.21
C GLY A 103 -10.99 9.92 -1.42
N MET A 104 -10.82 8.63 -1.70
CA MET A 104 -9.51 8.08 -2.12
C MET A 104 -9.20 8.48 -3.57
N LEU A 105 -10.16 8.32 -4.48
CA LEU A 105 -9.95 8.66 -5.89
C LEU A 105 -9.62 10.14 -6.10
N GLU A 106 -10.23 11.06 -5.35
CA GLU A 106 -9.92 12.49 -5.39
C GLU A 106 -8.48 12.82 -4.96
N ARG A 107 -7.86 11.93 -4.18
CA ARG A 107 -6.52 12.11 -3.60
C ARG A 107 -5.46 11.26 -4.29
N ALA A 108 -5.83 10.55 -5.36
CA ALA A 108 -4.89 9.73 -6.11
C ALA A 108 -3.77 10.61 -6.69
N PRO A 109 -2.49 10.30 -6.41
CA PRO A 109 -1.38 11.02 -7.01
C PRO A 109 -1.33 10.73 -8.51
N PHE A 110 -0.55 11.53 -9.24
CA PHE A 110 -0.26 11.24 -10.63
C PHE A 110 0.56 9.94 -10.71
N MET A 111 0.00 8.92 -11.35
CA MET A 111 0.66 7.61 -11.58
C MET A 111 0.80 7.42 -13.09
N ILE A 112 1.96 6.94 -13.55
CA ILE A 112 2.29 6.80 -14.97
C ILE A 112 1.86 5.39 -15.47
N GLY A 113 0.64 4.96 -15.13
CA GLY A 113 0.07 3.64 -15.44
C GLY A 113 -0.95 3.62 -16.57
#